data_AF-A0A2H6H8W9-F1
#
_entry.id   AF-A0A2H6H8W9-F1
#
_cell.length_a   1.000
_cell.length_b   1.000
_cell.length_c   1.000
_cell.angle_alpha   90.00
_cell.angle_beta   90.00
_cell.angle_gamma   90.00
#
_symmetry.space_group_name_H-M   'P 1'
#
loop_
_entity.id
_entity.type
_entity.pdbx_description
1 polymer ?
#
loop_
_entity_poly.entity_id
_entity_poly.type
_entity_poly.pdbx_seq_one_letter_code
_entity_poly.pdbx_strand_id
1 'polypeptide(L)'
;MKSRTLTLALLAVLLLVMFTAATAATAVAEEPYSGGTVAETPITPRIVLAAEGLSVTFTAAGTSEPCTWEFGDDAIGTGNPATHTYAAEGAYDITATCGALVLARTVSFAKGLNFTGFEVLPYLLVAIALILIGGLMVRSYRRSKATH
;
A
#
# COMPACT_ATOMS: atom_id res chain seq x y z
N MET A 1 -36.13 -0.83 -18.89
CA MET A 1 -35.60 0.45 -18.35
C MET A 1 -34.22 0.32 -17.69
N LYS A 2 -33.84 -0.84 -17.09
CA LYS A 2 -32.56 -1.03 -16.37
C LYS A 2 -31.29 -1.16 -17.25
N SER A 3 -31.44 -1.58 -18.51
CA SER A 3 -30.30 -1.82 -19.43
C SER A 3 -29.70 -0.52 -19.98
N ARG A 4 -30.53 0.49 -20.30
CA ARG A 4 -30.07 1.78 -20.85
C ARG A 4 -29.27 2.59 -19.82
N THR A 5 -29.63 2.49 -18.55
CA THR A 5 -28.87 3.11 -17.44
C THR A 5 -27.53 2.40 -17.18
N LEU A 6 -27.46 1.09 -17.43
CA LEU A 6 -26.26 0.30 -17.18
C LEU A 6 -25.23 0.49 -18.30
N THR A 7 -25.67 0.60 -19.56
CA THR A 7 -24.80 0.98 -20.68
C THR A 7 -24.27 2.40 -20.54
N LEU A 8 -25.09 3.36 -20.12
CA LEU A 8 -24.64 4.74 -19.85
C LEU A 8 -23.62 4.81 -18.70
N ALA A 9 -23.84 4.04 -17.62
CA ALA A 9 -22.90 3.98 -16.50
C ALA A 9 -21.55 3.34 -16.90
N LEU A 10 -21.58 2.27 -17.70
CA LEU A 10 -20.36 1.63 -18.21
C LEU A 10 -19.59 2.56 -19.15
N LEU A 11 -20.29 3.30 -20.01
CA LEU A 11 -19.67 4.28 -20.92
C LEU A 11 -19.03 5.43 -20.14
N ALA A 12 -19.68 5.91 -19.07
CA ALA A 12 -19.13 6.97 -18.21
C ALA A 12 -17.88 6.51 -17.44
N VAL A 13 -17.88 5.27 -16.93
CA VAL A 13 -16.71 4.69 -16.25
C VAL A 13 -15.57 4.45 -17.24
N LEU A 14 -15.87 3.96 -18.45
CA LEU A 14 -14.87 3.81 -19.51
C LEU A 14 -14.25 5.16 -19.88
N LEU A 15 -15.07 6.21 -20.04
CA LEU A 15 -14.60 7.57 -20.33
C LEU A 15 -13.71 8.12 -19.21
N LEU A 16 -14.07 7.86 -17.95
CA LEU A 16 -13.28 8.24 -16.78
C LEU A 16 -11.91 7.54 -16.76
N VAL A 17 -11.88 6.24 -17.06
CA VAL A 17 -10.64 5.44 -17.11
C VAL A 17 -9.74 5.86 -18.27
N MET A 18 -10.32 6.25 -19.40
CA MET A 18 -9.57 6.81 -20.54
C MET A 18 -9.05 8.23 -20.25
N PHE A 19 -9.73 9.00 -19.39
CA PHE A 19 -9.29 10.33 -18.98
C PHE A 19 -8.05 10.29 -18.07
N THR A 20 -7.90 9.23 -17.26
CA THR A 20 -6.74 9.07 -16.36
C THR A 20 -5.48 8.54 -17.04
N ALA A 21 -5.54 8.12 -18.31
CA ALA A 21 -4.40 7.57 -19.04
C ALA A 21 -3.67 8.60 -19.93
N ALA A 22 -4.17 9.83 -20.03
CA ALA A 22 -3.61 10.86 -20.90
C ALA A 22 -2.77 11.89 -20.13
N THR A 23 -1.74 11.44 -19.41
CA THR A 23 -0.58 12.32 -19.15
C THR A 23 0.35 12.21 -20.36
N ALA A 24 0.13 13.08 -21.34
CA ALA A 24 1.08 13.27 -22.42
C ALA A 24 2.38 13.81 -21.83
N ALA A 25 3.50 13.13 -22.12
CA ALA A 25 4.82 13.67 -21.89
C ALA A 25 4.98 14.93 -22.73
N THR A 26 5.02 16.09 -22.07
CA THR A 26 5.32 17.36 -22.72
C THR A 26 6.78 17.32 -23.15
N ALA A 27 7.03 17.17 -24.44
CA ALA A 27 8.36 17.43 -25.00
C ALA A 27 8.63 18.94 -24.85
N VAL A 28 9.62 19.29 -24.04
CA VAL A 28 10.07 20.68 -23.86
C VAL A 28 10.93 21.03 -25.08
N ALA A 29 10.56 22.11 -25.79
CA ALA A 29 11.41 22.69 -26.82
C ALA A 29 12.62 23.36 -26.14
N GLU A 30 13.84 23.02 -26.57
CA GLU A 30 15.05 23.67 -26.07
C GLU A 30 15.24 25.03 -26.73
N GLU A 31 15.04 26.10 -25.96
CA GLU A 31 15.56 27.43 -26.26
C GLU A 31 17.09 27.43 -26.03
N PRO A 32 17.88 28.16 -26.84
CA PRO A 32 19.34 28.16 -26.70
C PRO A 32 19.74 28.65 -25.29
N TYR A 33 20.42 27.76 -24.57
CA TYR A 33 20.89 27.95 -23.19
C TYR A 33 21.70 29.24 -23.05
N SER A 34 21.11 30.25 -22.39
CA SER A 34 21.83 31.38 -21.82
C SER A 34 21.90 31.15 -20.32
N GLY A 35 23.12 30.93 -19.81
CA GLY A 35 23.41 30.38 -18.50
C GLY A 35 22.63 31.02 -17.35
N GLY A 36 21.58 30.34 -16.92
CA GLY A 36 20.91 30.58 -15.65
C GLY A 36 21.63 29.78 -14.57
N THR A 37 21.95 30.41 -13.45
CA THR A 37 22.37 29.69 -12.24
C THR A 37 21.22 28.79 -11.80
N VAL A 38 21.32 27.49 -12.08
CA VAL A 38 20.40 26.50 -11.55
C VAL A 38 20.56 26.56 -10.03
N ALA A 39 19.54 27.06 -9.34
CA ALA A 39 19.48 26.93 -7.90
C ALA A 39 19.37 25.43 -7.61
N GLU A 40 20.50 24.81 -7.24
CA GLU A 40 20.52 23.44 -6.78
C GLU A 40 19.60 23.37 -5.56
N THR A 41 18.45 22.72 -5.71
CA THR A 41 17.57 22.43 -4.58
C THR A 41 18.40 21.65 -3.57
N PRO A 42 18.61 22.17 -2.34
CA PRO A 42 19.44 21.48 -1.37
C PRO A 42 18.84 20.11 -1.09
N ILE A 43 19.65 19.06 -1.26
CA ILE A 43 19.21 17.69 -1.01
C ILE A 43 19.08 17.53 0.50
N THR A 44 17.86 17.59 1.02
CA THR A 44 17.63 17.30 2.45
C THR A 44 17.91 15.82 2.72
N PRO A 45 18.87 15.48 3.61
CA PRO A 45 19.20 14.11 3.90
C PRO A 45 18.03 13.37 4.55
N ARG A 46 17.81 12.11 4.18
CA ARG A 46 16.72 11.28 4.71
C ARG A 46 16.99 9.79 4.55
N ILE A 47 16.31 8.97 5.35
CA ILE A 47 16.30 7.52 5.18
C ILE A 47 15.28 7.15 4.10
N VAL A 48 15.70 6.36 3.11
CA VAL A 48 14.85 5.72 2.08
C VAL A 48 14.83 4.22 2.35
N LEU A 49 13.68 3.58 2.12
CA LEU A 49 13.43 2.18 2.42
C LEU A 49 12.99 1.43 1.17
N ALA A 50 13.48 0.22 0.97
CA ALA A 50 12.96 -0.76 0.03
C ALA A 50 12.71 -2.07 0.78
N ALA A 51 11.46 -2.55 0.81
CA ALA A 51 11.04 -3.67 1.64
C ALA A 51 10.48 -4.83 0.79
N GLU A 52 10.87 -6.04 1.13
CA GLU A 52 10.33 -7.30 0.62
C GLU A 52 9.94 -8.20 1.81
N GLY A 53 8.66 -8.16 2.19
CA GLY A 53 8.20 -8.80 3.42
C GLY A 53 8.78 -8.12 4.67
N LEU A 54 9.46 -8.90 5.52
CA LEU A 54 10.15 -8.41 6.72
C LEU A 54 11.62 -8.04 6.46
N SER A 55 12.13 -8.25 5.25
CA SER A 55 13.47 -7.82 4.84
C SER A 55 13.41 -6.41 4.27
N VAL A 56 14.22 -5.51 4.81
CA VAL A 56 14.26 -4.10 4.40
C VAL A 56 15.68 -3.65 4.14
N THR A 57 15.87 -2.98 3.01
CA THR A 57 17.09 -2.24 2.68
C THR A 57 16.90 -0.76 3.00
N PHE A 58 17.84 -0.23 3.78
CA PHE A 58 17.91 1.12 4.29
C PHE A 58 19.01 1.89 3.56
N THR A 59 18.66 3.07 3.05
CA THR A 59 19.61 3.97 2.37
C THR A 59 19.52 5.35 2.98
N ALA A 60 20.64 5.89 3.45
CA ALA A 60 20.75 7.30 3.84
C ALA A 60 21.01 8.13 2.57
N ALA A 61 19.94 8.70 2.02
CA ALA A 61 20.03 9.60 0.87
C ALA A 61 20.52 10.98 1.30
N GLY A 62 21.31 11.64 0.44
CA GLY A 62 21.90 12.95 0.74
C GLY A 62 23.24 12.89 1.47
N THR A 63 23.82 11.70 1.63
CA THR A 63 25.19 11.50 2.11
C THR A 63 25.86 10.35 1.36
N SER A 64 27.18 10.43 1.20
CA SER A 64 28.04 9.35 0.68
C SER A 64 28.83 8.65 1.77
N GLU A 65 28.71 9.11 3.02
CA GLU A 65 29.39 8.49 4.14
C GLU A 65 28.75 7.15 4.52
N PRO A 66 29.55 6.17 4.98
CA PRO A 66 29.00 4.97 5.59
C PRO A 66 28.25 5.32 6.87
N CYS A 67 27.17 4.60 7.15
CA CYS A 67 26.36 4.84 8.33
C CYS A 67 26.42 3.63 9.27
N THR A 68 26.29 3.88 10.57
CA THR A 68 25.89 2.88 11.57
C THR A 68 24.38 2.95 11.76
N TRP A 69 23.71 1.81 11.68
CA TRP A 69 22.27 1.68 11.76
C TRP A 69 21.87 0.99 13.05
N GLU A 70 20.92 1.54 13.76
CA GLU A 70 20.17 0.88 14.84
C GLU A 70 18.77 0.63 14.30
N PHE A 71 18.36 -0.64 14.20
CA PHE A 71 17.11 -1.01 13.53
C PHE A 71 15.88 -0.99 14.44
N GLY A 72 16.05 -0.69 15.73
CA GLY A 72 14.95 -0.61 16.70
C GLY A 72 14.53 -1.95 17.30
N ASP A 73 15.26 -3.04 17.01
CA ASP A 73 15.10 -4.39 17.57
C ASP A 73 16.39 -4.91 18.21
N ASP A 74 17.20 -3.99 18.76
CA ASP A 74 18.55 -4.22 19.29
C ASP A 74 19.61 -4.67 18.27
N ALA A 75 19.23 -4.88 17.00
CA ALA A 75 20.17 -5.18 15.94
C ALA A 75 20.85 -3.90 15.42
N ILE A 76 22.13 -4.05 15.08
CA ILE A 76 22.97 -2.99 14.52
C ILE A 76 23.49 -3.41 13.15
N GLY A 77 23.57 -2.46 12.21
CA GLY A 77 24.14 -2.65 10.88
C GLY A 77 25.14 -1.56 10.52
N THR A 78 25.92 -1.80 9.47
CA THR A 78 26.88 -0.82 8.93
C THR A 78 26.80 -0.76 7.41
N GLY A 79 27.07 0.41 6.84
CA GLY A 79 27.11 0.63 5.39
C GLY A 79 26.04 1.62 4.93
N ASN A 80 26.01 1.90 3.62
CA ASN A 80 24.97 2.71 2.99
C ASN A 80 24.91 2.32 1.50
N PRO A 81 23.99 1.42 1.08
CA PRO A 81 22.86 0.88 1.84
C PRO A 81 23.22 -0.22 2.86
N ALA A 82 22.30 -0.51 3.79
CA ALA A 82 22.34 -1.65 4.71
C ALA A 82 21.02 -2.43 4.67
N THR A 83 21.05 -3.75 4.84
CA THR A 83 19.86 -4.62 4.83
C THR A 83 19.67 -5.28 6.18
N HIS A 84 18.42 -5.35 6.65
CA HIS A 84 18.03 -6.02 7.88
C HIS A 84 16.69 -6.76 7.73
N THR A 85 16.56 -7.90 8.40
CA THR A 85 15.35 -8.72 8.37
C THR A 85 14.77 -8.81 9.77
N TYR A 86 13.56 -8.32 9.95
CA TYR A 86 12.87 -8.36 11.24
C TYR A 86 12.27 -9.73 11.51
N ALA A 87 12.33 -10.16 12.77
CA ALA A 87 11.81 -11.47 13.18
C ALA A 87 10.28 -11.53 13.19
N ALA A 88 9.62 -10.38 13.38
CA ALA A 88 8.19 -10.29 13.53
C ALA A 88 7.62 -9.01 12.91
N GLU A 89 6.30 -9.03 12.72
CA GLU A 89 5.54 -7.84 12.40
C GLU A 89 5.51 -6.91 13.61
N GLY A 90 5.59 -5.61 13.38
CA GLY A 90 5.73 -4.61 14.44
C GLY A 90 6.11 -3.24 13.91
N ALA A 91 6.18 -2.27 14.81
CA ALA A 91 6.73 -0.95 14.52
C ALA A 91 8.15 -0.88 15.10
N TYR A 92 9.09 -0.37 14.30
CA TYR A 92 10.49 -0.26 14.67
C TYR A 92 11.00 1.14 14.36
N ASP A 93 11.70 1.74 15.32
CA ASP A 93 12.33 3.06 15.18
C ASP A 93 13.78 2.89 14.75
N ILE A 94 14.08 3.28 13.52
CA ILE A 94 15.41 3.17 12.94
C ILE A 94 16.17 4.47 13.11
N THR A 95 17.41 4.37 13.56
CA THR A 95 18.37 5.50 13.63
C THR A 95 19.58 5.20 12.75
N ALA A 96 20.00 6.18 11.95
CA ALA A 96 21.21 6.11 11.14
C ALA A 96 22.17 7.22 11.55
N THR A 97 23.42 6.87 11.85
CA THR A 97 24.49 7.84 12.14
C THR A 97 25.55 7.74 11.05
N CYS A 98 25.67 8.78 10.22
CA CYS A 98 26.62 8.89 9.11
C CYS A 98 27.54 10.09 9.38
N GLY A 99 28.69 9.84 10.01
CA GLY A 99 29.56 10.91 10.52
C GLY A 99 28.83 11.81 11.51
N ALA A 100 28.65 13.09 11.16
CA ALA A 100 27.91 14.06 11.98
C ALA A 100 26.39 14.08 11.72
N LEU A 101 25.92 13.40 10.68
CA LEU A 101 24.50 13.33 10.32
C LEU A 101 23.82 12.22 11.12
N VAL A 102 22.75 12.57 11.83
CA VAL A 102 21.86 11.60 12.48
C VAL A 102 20.46 11.70 11.86
N LEU A 103 19.94 10.57 11.41
CA LEU A 103 18.61 10.44 10.81
C LEU A 103 17.79 9.43 11.60
N ALA A 104 16.48 9.65 11.70
CA ALA A 104 15.55 8.71 12.30
C ALA A 104 14.35 8.48 11.39
N ARG A 105 13.83 7.25 11.38
CA ARG A 105 12.62 6.88 10.64
C ARG A 105 11.94 5.66 11.27
N THR A 106 10.63 5.72 11.46
CA THR A 106 9.84 4.55 11.87
C THR A 106 9.41 3.73 10.66
N VAL A 107 9.53 2.40 10.74
CA VAL A 107 8.91 1.45 9.81
C VAL A 107 7.86 0.64 10.56
N SER A 108 6.79 0.24 9.87
CA SER A 108 5.75 -0.60 10.47
C SER A 108 5.38 -1.73 9.52
N PHE A 109 5.59 -2.97 9.98
CA PHE A 109 5.12 -4.17 9.32
C PHE A 109 3.76 -4.52 9.89
N ALA A 110 2.72 -4.29 9.11
CA ALA A 110 1.38 -4.68 9.51
C ALA A 110 1.22 -6.19 9.32
N LYS A 111 0.53 -6.83 10.27
CA LYS A 111 0.02 -8.18 10.06
C LYS A 111 -0.86 -8.20 8.84
N GLY A 112 -0.42 -8.91 7.81
CA GLY A 112 -1.26 -9.13 6.63
C GLY A 112 -2.56 -9.76 7.09
N LEU A 113 -3.70 -9.16 6.74
CA LEU A 113 -4.99 -9.87 6.81
C LEU A 113 -4.91 -10.99 5.78
N ASN A 114 -4.33 -12.12 6.18
CA ASN A 114 -4.03 -13.22 5.29
C ASN A 114 -5.30 -14.04 5.07
N PHE A 115 -6.18 -13.57 4.19
CA PHE A 115 -7.37 -14.32 3.74
C PHE A 115 -6.98 -15.45 2.76
N THR A 116 -5.89 -16.15 3.00
CA THR A 116 -5.42 -17.24 2.11
C THR A 116 -5.97 -18.61 2.52
N GLY A 117 -6.98 -18.66 3.40
CA GLY A 117 -7.54 -19.89 3.91
C GLY A 117 -9.00 -20.06 3.53
N PHE A 118 -9.34 -21.23 3.00
CA PHE A 118 -10.69 -21.79 2.90
C PHE A 118 -11.48 -21.76 4.23
N GLU A 119 -10.91 -21.29 5.34
CA GLU A 119 -11.52 -21.18 6.67
C GLU A 119 -12.70 -20.20 6.78
N VAL A 120 -12.83 -19.22 5.86
CA VAL A 120 -14.05 -18.38 5.77
C VAL A 120 -15.19 -19.06 5.01
N LEU A 121 -14.89 -20.04 4.15
CA LEU A 121 -15.92 -20.77 3.40
C LEU A 121 -16.88 -21.57 4.29
N PRO A 122 -16.48 -22.27 5.37
CA PRO A 122 -17.45 -22.94 6.24
C PRO A 122 -18.38 -21.93 6.92
N TYR A 123 -17.88 -20.78 7.40
CA TYR A 123 -18.73 -19.75 8.01
C TYR A 123 -19.66 -19.10 6.98
N LEU A 124 -19.20 -18.86 5.75
CA LEU A 124 -20.01 -18.32 4.66
C LEU A 124 -21.11 -19.32 4.23
N LEU A 125 -20.78 -20.61 4.13
CA LEU A 125 -21.75 -21.67 3.82
C LEU A 125 -22.80 -21.81 4.92
N VAL A 126 -22.40 -21.74 6.20
CA VAL A 126 -23.33 -21.76 7.35
C VAL A 126 -24.23 -20.52 7.33
N ALA A 127 -23.69 -19.33 7.07
CA ALA A 127 -24.48 -18.10 6.97
C ALA A 127 -25.51 -18.18 5.82
N ILE A 128 -25.11 -18.69 4.65
CA ILE A 128 -26.01 -18.90 3.51
C ILE A 128 -27.10 -19.92 3.87
N ALA A 129 -26.76 -21.04 4.52
CA ALA A 129 -27.72 -22.05 4.95
C ALA A 129 -28.76 -21.48 5.93
N LEU A 130 -28.33 -20.70 6.92
CA LEU A 130 -29.24 -20.04 7.88
C LEU A 130 -30.18 -19.04 7.20
N ILE A 131 -29.69 -18.27 6.23
CA ILE A 131 -30.52 -17.32 5.46
C ILE A 131 -31.56 -18.08 4.63
N LEU A 132 -31.18 -19.19 3.98
CA LEU A 132 -32.10 -20.01 3.19
C LEU A 132 -33.15 -20.69 4.07
N ILE A 133 -32.76 -21.26 5.20
CA ILE A 133 -33.68 -21.88 6.18
C ILE A 133 -34.63 -20.83 6.74
N GLY A 134 -34.12 -19.67 7.15
CA GLY A 134 -34.94 -18.55 7.62
C GLY A 134 -35.93 -18.05 6.55
N GLY A 135 -35.48 -17.92 5.31
CA GLY A 135 -36.32 -17.55 4.18
C GLY A 135 -37.43 -18.58 3.89
N LEU A 136 -37.11 -19.87 3.97
CA LEU A 136 -38.08 -20.96 3.80
C LEU A 136 -39.11 -20.99 4.93
N MET A 137 -38.69 -20.82 6.19
CA MET A 137 -39.56 -20.71 7.35
C MET A 137 -40.55 -19.55 7.20
N VAL A 138 -40.07 -18.35 6.86
CA VAL A 138 -40.93 -17.17 6.64
C VAL A 138 -41.92 -17.41 5.50
N ARG A 139 -41.48 -18.06 4.42
CA ARG A 139 -42.34 -18.38 3.27
C ARG A 139 -43.41 -19.42 3.61
N SER A 140 -43.06 -20.44 4.39
CA SER A 140 -43.99 -21.46 4.89
C SER A 140 -45.03 -20.85 5.82
N TYR A 141 -44.59 -20.02 6.77
CA TYR A 141 -45.46 -19.32 7.71
C TYR A 141 -46.46 -18.39 6.99
N ARG A 142 -46.00 -17.62 5.99
CA ARG A 142 -46.88 -16.77 5.17
C ARG A 142 -47.90 -17.57 4.36
N ARG A 143 -47.53 -18.75 3.84
CA ARG A 143 -48.48 -19.64 3.13
C ARG A 143 -49.55 -20.19 4.06
N SER A 144 -49.16 -20.66 5.25
CA SER A 144 -50.10 -21.20 6.24
C SER A 144 -51.12 -20.16 6.71
N LYS A 145 -50.71 -18.90 6.87
CA LYS A 145 -51.63 -17.80 7.25
C LYS A 145 -52.55 -17.35 6.10
N ALA A 146 -52.23 -17.67 4.84
CA ALA A 146 -53.09 -17.34 3.70
C ALA A 146 -54.17 -18.41 3.42
N THR A 147 -54.07 -19.58 4.06
CA THR A 147 -55.01 -20.71 3.92
C THR A 147 -56.01 -20.82 5.08
N HIS A 148 -55.96 -19.91 6.04
CA HIS A 148 -56.93 -19.73 7.11
C HIS A 148 -57.60 -18.37 6.97
#